data_AF-A0A2S0JLL9-F1
#
_entry.id   AF-A0A2S0JLL9-F1
#
_cell.length_a   1.000
_cell.length_b   1.000
_cell.length_c   1.000
_cell.angle_alpha   90.00
_cell.angle_beta   90.00
_cell.angle_gamma   90.00
#
_symmetry.space_group_name_H-M   'P 1'
#
loop_
_entity.id
_entity.type
_entity.pdbx_description
1 polymer ?
#
loop_
_entity_poly.entity_id
_entity_poly.type
_entity_poly.pdbx_seq_one_letter_code
_entity_poly.pdbx_strand_id
1 'polypeptide(L)'
;MSNDMLLAEGQSKGSRLRKIWFVVVLLFILVTGVIVLYYLLNKDLNFETYKTVVGKTTENSLGSLTLNEVIVDDNQVLLNATFKPEKDTHFEYQIFFFPQVLINGKEFTVRNGGQSIAQSDKTYTIYSSVKLSELPKDETLNLDIRYNDWNGKKAIDEPWNFQVEASQKQLQEDRNVFSVKKKVKLIDGQQITIDKVVSTPISTTIYFHSDTALNDAIQFNIQSRSGELWRIDAAYPLNEGYTKWGVRLDSLYLTEKSYHLIPIATGGNDLGSKIKITKK
;
A
#
# COMPACT_ATOMS: atom_id res chain seq x y z
N MET A 1 -61.92 -17.32 31.53
CA MET A 1 -61.91 -15.96 32.10
C MET A 1 -60.46 -15.63 32.36
N SER A 2 -59.85 -14.84 31.47
CA SER A 2 -59.42 -13.44 31.73
C SER A 2 -58.22 -13.39 32.67
N ASN A 3 -57.11 -12.71 32.42
CA ASN A 3 -56.62 -11.86 31.34
C ASN A 3 -55.13 -11.70 31.71
N ASP A 4 -54.20 -11.93 30.78
CA ASP A 4 -52.87 -11.34 30.87
C ASP A 4 -52.48 -10.88 29.47
N MET A 5 -52.65 -9.58 29.26
CA MET A 5 -52.23 -8.85 28.08
C MET A 5 -51.49 -7.62 28.59
N LEU A 6 -50.26 -7.41 28.08
CA LEU A 6 -49.60 -6.14 27.69
C LEU A 6 -48.07 -6.38 27.75
N LEU A 7 -47.47 -6.65 26.60
CA LEU A 7 -46.74 -5.70 25.71
C LEU A 7 -45.27 -5.55 26.14
N ALA A 8 -44.38 -6.21 25.40
CA ALA A 8 -43.51 -5.62 24.36
C ALA A 8 -42.12 -5.38 24.97
N GLU A 9 -41.03 -5.83 24.37
CA GLU A 9 -40.45 -5.14 23.21
C GLU A 9 -39.42 -6.05 22.51
N GLY A 10 -39.49 -6.11 21.19
CA GLY A 10 -38.61 -6.93 20.36
C GLY A 10 -37.17 -6.42 20.36
N GLN A 11 -36.24 -7.26 20.83
CA GLN A 11 -34.82 -7.02 20.64
C GLN A 11 -34.42 -7.27 19.18
N SER A 12 -34.10 -6.16 18.53
CA SER A 12 -33.51 -5.98 17.20
C SER A 12 -32.46 -7.05 16.81
N LYS A 13 -32.83 -7.89 15.84
CA LYS A 13 -31.94 -8.77 15.06
C LYS A 13 -30.90 -7.99 14.21
N GLY A 14 -31.00 -6.65 14.14
CA GLY A 14 -30.13 -5.80 13.32
C GLY A 14 -28.74 -5.50 13.92
N SER A 15 -28.55 -5.70 15.22
CA SER A 15 -27.28 -5.36 15.89
C SER A 15 -26.19 -6.44 15.74
N ARG A 16 -26.58 -7.71 15.62
CA ARG A 16 -25.63 -8.83 15.40
C ARG A 16 -25.06 -8.84 13.99
N LEU A 17 -25.89 -8.57 12.97
CA LEU A 17 -25.46 -8.52 11.57
C LEU A 17 -24.54 -7.33 11.29
N ARG A 18 -24.79 -6.15 11.89
CA ARG A 18 -23.87 -5.00 11.83
C ARG A 18 -22.53 -5.27 12.50
N LYS A 19 -22.52 -5.97 13.64
CA LYS A 19 -21.27 -6.37 14.32
C LYS A 19 -20.48 -7.40 13.52
N ILE A 20 -21.15 -8.37 12.89
CA ILE A 20 -20.49 -9.35 12.00
C ILE A 20 -19.89 -8.65 10.78
N TRP A 21 -20.61 -7.70 10.15
CA TRP A 21 -20.06 -6.91 9.04
C TRP A 21 -18.89 -6.02 9.47
N PHE A 22 -18.95 -5.38 10.65
CA PHE A 22 -17.82 -4.60 11.17
C PHE A 22 -16.60 -5.47 11.49
N VAL A 23 -16.79 -6.69 12.01
CA VAL A 23 -15.70 -7.63 12.27
C VAL A 23 -15.10 -8.18 10.97
N VAL A 24 -15.91 -8.43 9.93
CA VAL A 24 -15.43 -8.86 8.61
C VAL A 24 -14.66 -7.72 7.91
N VAL A 25 -15.13 -6.48 7.97
CA VAL A 25 -14.41 -5.32 7.41
C VAL A 25 -13.12 -5.01 8.18
N LEU A 26 -13.09 -5.19 9.51
CA LEU A 26 -11.86 -5.08 10.30
C LEU A 26 -10.85 -6.19 9.96
N LEU A 27 -11.32 -7.41 9.70
CA LEU A 27 -10.47 -8.53 9.27
C LEU A 27 -9.89 -8.31 7.86
N PHE A 28 -10.59 -7.61 6.96
CA PHE A 28 -10.04 -7.30 5.63
C PHE A 28 -8.98 -6.18 5.64
N ILE A 29 -9.01 -5.26 6.60
CA ILE A 29 -7.94 -4.25 6.74
C ILE A 29 -6.67 -4.86 7.38
N LEU A 30 -6.82 -5.91 8.20
CA LEU A 30 -5.71 -6.61 8.86
C LEU A 30 -4.86 -7.50 7.93
N VAL A 31 -5.35 -7.86 6.74
CA VAL A 31 -4.65 -8.83 5.87
C VAL A 31 -3.56 -8.18 4.99
N THR A 32 -3.67 -6.88 4.71
CA THR A 32 -2.68 -6.17 3.86
C THR A 32 -1.27 -6.13 4.49
N GLY A 33 -1.19 -6.00 5.82
CA GLY A 33 0.07 -6.05 6.55
C GLY A 33 0.61 -7.47 6.74
N VAL A 34 -0.26 -8.49 6.83
CA VAL A 34 0.13 -9.88 7.10
C VAL A 34 0.68 -10.58 5.86
N ILE A 35 0.19 -10.26 4.66
CA ILE A 35 0.68 -10.91 3.42
C ILE A 35 2.08 -10.40 3.04
N VAL A 36 2.32 -9.08 3.14
CA VAL A 36 3.65 -8.48 2.91
C VAL A 36 4.65 -9.06 3.92
N LEU A 37 4.25 -9.22 5.19
CA LEU A 37 5.05 -9.83 6.26
C LEU A 37 5.30 -11.33 6.05
N TYR A 38 4.30 -12.12 5.63
CA TYR A 38 4.48 -13.55 5.35
C TYR A 38 5.47 -13.79 4.22
N TYR A 39 5.46 -12.98 3.17
CA TYR A 39 6.40 -13.14 2.05
C TYR A 39 7.77 -12.51 2.28
N LEU A 40 7.89 -11.42 3.06
CA LEU A 40 9.18 -10.90 3.54
C LEU A 40 9.88 -11.88 4.50
N LEU A 41 9.13 -12.71 5.23
CA LEU A 41 9.67 -13.69 6.19
C LEU A 41 9.87 -15.11 5.64
N ASN A 42 9.20 -15.52 4.55
CA ASN A 42 9.19 -16.93 4.09
C ASN A 42 9.64 -17.20 2.64
N LYS A 43 10.42 -16.33 1.99
CA LYS A 43 11.19 -16.70 0.79
C LYS A 43 12.56 -16.04 0.80
N ASP A 44 13.54 -16.67 0.14
CA ASP A 44 14.90 -16.18 -0.17
C ASP A 44 14.91 -14.89 -1.03
N LEU A 45 14.09 -13.89 -0.69
CA LEU A 45 14.10 -12.57 -1.29
C LEU A 45 15.09 -11.72 -0.51
N ASN A 46 16.35 -11.75 -0.96
CA ASN A 46 17.38 -10.89 -0.43
C ASN A 46 17.19 -9.46 -0.99
N PHE A 47 16.69 -8.56 -0.15
CA PHE A 47 16.52 -7.14 -0.49
C PHE A 47 17.70 -6.25 -0.08
N GLU A 48 18.80 -6.82 0.42
CA GLU A 48 19.96 -6.07 0.92
C GLU A 48 20.53 -5.12 -0.15
N THR A 49 20.53 -5.53 -1.42
CA THR A 49 21.04 -4.70 -2.53
C THR A 49 20.13 -3.51 -2.86
N TYR A 50 18.86 -3.53 -2.45
CA TYR A 50 17.88 -2.50 -2.81
C TYR A 50 17.58 -1.51 -1.68
N LYS A 51 18.11 -1.75 -0.48
CA LYS A 51 17.85 -0.91 0.69
C LYS A 51 18.98 0.09 0.93
N THR A 52 18.58 1.25 1.38
CA THR A 52 19.48 2.23 2.01
C THR A 52 19.44 1.99 3.51
N VAL A 53 20.56 1.58 4.10
CA VAL A 53 20.71 1.45 5.56
C VAL A 53 20.91 2.84 6.15
N VAL A 54 20.09 3.20 7.13
CA VAL A 54 20.09 4.51 7.78
C VAL A 54 20.59 4.41 9.22
N GLY A 55 19.93 3.63 10.07
CA GLY A 55 20.30 3.40 11.47
C GLY A 55 20.37 4.67 12.33
N LYS A 56 19.57 5.70 12.02
CA LYS A 56 19.58 6.99 12.75
C LYS A 56 18.41 7.06 13.72
N THR A 57 18.66 7.56 14.93
CA THR A 57 17.64 7.76 15.96
C THR A 57 17.35 9.24 16.16
N THR A 58 16.07 9.55 16.35
CA THR A 58 15.60 10.84 16.87
C THR A 58 14.67 10.59 18.05
N GLU A 59 14.53 11.58 18.93
CA GLU A 59 13.80 11.44 20.20
C GLU A 59 12.91 12.65 20.42
N ASN A 60 11.78 12.44 21.10
CA ASN A 60 10.93 13.49 21.64
C ASN A 60 10.22 12.96 22.90
N SER A 61 9.26 13.72 23.43
CA SER A 61 8.52 13.35 24.65
C SER A 61 7.75 12.02 24.56
N LEU A 62 7.47 11.50 23.35
CA LEU A 62 6.76 10.25 23.15
C LEU A 62 7.70 9.02 23.14
N GLY A 63 8.98 9.22 22.85
CA GLY A 63 9.95 8.13 22.77
C GLY A 63 11.04 8.35 21.72
N SER A 64 11.81 7.29 21.49
CA SER A 64 12.83 7.23 20.46
C SER A 64 12.31 6.50 19.23
N LEU A 65 12.58 7.08 18.05
CA LEU A 65 12.31 6.48 16.75
C LEU A 65 13.63 6.34 16.00
N THR A 66 14.00 5.11 15.67
CA THR A 66 15.17 4.79 14.86
C THR A 66 14.70 4.44 13.45
N LEU A 67 15.02 5.26 12.45
CA LEU A 67 14.84 4.89 11.05
C LEU A 67 15.96 3.91 10.67
N ASN A 68 15.59 2.67 10.39
CA ASN A 68 16.54 1.59 10.12
C ASN A 68 16.89 1.58 8.63
N GLU A 69 15.88 1.50 7.77
CA GLU A 69 16.06 1.22 6.34
C GLU A 69 15.02 1.95 5.50
N VAL A 70 15.44 2.30 4.28
CA VAL A 70 14.58 2.92 3.26
C VAL A 70 14.74 2.18 1.94
N ILE A 71 13.64 1.89 1.27
CA ILE A 71 13.62 1.37 -0.10
C ILE A 71 12.75 2.29 -0.95
N VAL A 72 13.24 2.66 -2.14
CA VAL A 72 12.49 3.40 -3.15
C VAL A 72 12.14 2.47 -4.30
N ASP A 73 10.88 2.01 -4.34
CA ASP A 73 10.39 1.01 -5.28
C ASP A 73 9.32 1.57 -6.22
N ASP A 74 9.77 2.02 -7.39
CA ASP A 74 8.93 2.68 -8.40
C ASP A 74 8.16 3.86 -7.76
N ASN A 75 6.82 3.87 -7.74
CA ASN A 75 6.09 4.98 -7.14
C ASN A 75 5.81 4.80 -5.63
N GLN A 76 6.62 4.05 -4.89
CA GLN A 76 6.44 3.87 -3.46
C GLN A 76 7.75 3.94 -2.68
N VAL A 77 7.72 4.65 -1.56
CA VAL A 77 8.79 4.59 -0.54
C VAL A 77 8.36 3.63 0.55
N LEU A 78 9.21 2.65 0.87
CA LEU A 78 9.02 1.72 1.98
C LEU A 78 10.00 2.07 3.09
N LEU A 79 9.50 2.13 4.32
CA LEU A 79 10.24 2.57 5.49
C LEU A 79 10.13 1.52 6.59
N ASN A 80 11.27 1.19 7.20
CA ASN A 80 11.37 0.34 8.37
C ASN A 80 12.01 1.14 9.51
N ALA A 81 11.30 1.25 10.63
CA ALA A 81 11.78 1.94 11.82
C ALA A 81 11.55 1.13 13.09
N THR A 82 12.28 1.46 14.15
CA THR A 82 12.09 0.92 15.49
C THR A 82 11.63 2.03 16.41
N PHE A 83 10.47 1.86 17.02
CA PHE A 83 9.93 2.77 18.01
C PHE A 83 10.07 2.17 19.41
N LYS A 84 10.60 2.96 20.34
CA LYS A 84 10.63 2.65 21.77
C LYS A 84 9.95 3.79 22.52
N PRO A 85 8.72 3.58 23.04
CA PRO A 85 8.00 4.61 23.76
C PRO A 85 8.72 4.99 25.05
N GLU A 86 8.59 6.26 25.42
CA GLU A 86 8.97 6.70 26.76
C GLU A 86 8.12 6.04 27.85
N LYS A 87 8.61 6.04 29.11
CA LYS A 87 7.98 5.28 30.21
C LYS A 87 6.48 5.55 30.38
N ASP A 88 6.09 6.80 30.26
CA ASP A 88 4.72 7.29 30.47
C ASP A 88 3.91 7.35 29.16
N THR A 89 4.51 6.97 28.03
CA THR A 89 3.83 6.93 26.74
C THR A 89 3.07 5.62 26.58
N HIS A 90 1.74 5.72 26.56
CA HIS A 90 0.87 4.59 26.24
C HIS A 90 0.90 4.30 24.73
N PHE A 91 1.56 3.21 24.34
CA PHE A 91 1.61 2.75 22.96
C PHE A 91 1.01 1.35 22.82
N GLU A 92 0.08 1.21 21.88
CA GLU A 92 -0.52 -0.06 21.50
C GLU A 92 -0.21 -0.35 20.03
N TYR A 93 -0.11 -1.62 19.66
CA TYR A 93 0.22 -2.05 18.29
C TYR A 93 -0.79 -1.60 17.21
N GLN A 94 -1.96 -1.10 17.62
CA GLN A 94 -2.98 -0.53 16.74
C GLN A 94 -2.73 0.94 16.39
N ILE A 95 -1.69 1.56 16.95
CA ILE A 95 -1.25 2.90 16.57
C ILE A 95 -0.46 2.78 15.28
N PHE A 96 -0.92 3.49 14.26
CA PHE A 96 -0.25 3.54 12.96
C PHE A 96 0.49 4.86 12.78
N PHE A 97 1.69 4.78 12.22
CA PHE A 97 2.48 5.94 11.86
C PHE A 97 2.44 6.14 10.34
N PHE A 98 1.95 7.31 9.92
CA PHE A 98 1.82 7.70 8.51
C PHE A 98 2.80 8.84 8.21
N PRO A 99 4.05 8.54 7.84
CA PRO A 99 5.04 9.57 7.60
C PRO A 99 4.67 10.43 6.39
N GLN A 100 5.03 11.70 6.48
CA GLN A 100 5.17 12.58 5.33
C GLN A 100 6.55 12.36 4.72
N VAL A 101 6.65 12.33 3.39
CA VAL A 101 7.93 12.21 2.68
C VAL A 101 8.01 13.25 1.57
N LEU A 102 8.95 14.18 1.71
CA LEU A 102 9.32 15.07 0.61
C LEU A 102 10.51 14.49 -0.13
N ILE A 103 10.42 14.45 -1.45
CA ILE A 103 11.46 13.93 -2.34
C ILE A 103 12.05 15.10 -3.11
N ASN A 104 13.35 15.33 -2.94
CA ASN A 104 14.05 16.49 -3.50
C ASN A 104 13.32 17.81 -3.18
N GLY A 105 12.78 17.91 -1.96
CA GLY A 105 12.04 19.08 -1.46
C GLY A 105 10.60 19.21 -1.95
N LYS A 106 10.04 18.21 -2.65
CA LYS A 106 8.67 18.24 -3.18
C LYS A 106 7.81 17.12 -2.61
N GLU A 107 6.54 17.42 -2.40
CA GLU A 107 5.53 16.45 -1.95
C GLU A 107 4.93 15.71 -3.15
N PHE A 108 4.91 14.38 -3.09
CA PHE A 108 4.32 13.52 -4.11
C PHE A 108 3.33 12.50 -3.52
N THR A 109 3.15 12.47 -2.20
CA THR A 109 2.33 11.49 -1.51
C THR A 109 0.89 11.56 -1.95
N VAL A 110 0.34 10.42 -2.35
CA VAL A 110 -1.10 10.24 -2.62
C VAL A 110 -1.77 9.33 -1.61
N ARG A 111 -1.01 8.45 -0.95
CA ARG A 111 -1.54 7.54 0.05
C ARG A 111 -0.45 7.02 0.98
N ASN A 112 -0.75 7.01 2.27
CA ASN A 112 0.08 6.39 3.30
C ASN A 112 -0.51 5.06 3.78
N GLY A 113 0.38 4.14 4.14
CA GLY A 113 0.09 2.92 4.86
C GLY A 113 1.05 2.79 6.04
N GLY A 114 0.60 2.17 7.12
CA GLY A 114 1.38 2.02 8.34
C GLY A 114 0.98 0.73 9.06
N GLN A 115 1.94 0.11 9.73
CA GLN A 115 1.74 -1.01 10.63
C GLN A 115 2.76 -0.96 11.76
N SER A 116 2.33 -1.34 12.95
CA SER A 116 3.19 -1.49 14.12
C SER A 116 3.16 -2.94 14.59
N ILE A 117 4.33 -3.51 14.86
CA ILE A 117 4.50 -4.89 15.32
C ILE A 117 5.33 -4.87 16.60
N ALA A 118 4.80 -5.44 17.68
CA ALA A 118 5.55 -5.59 18.92
C ALA A 118 6.67 -6.63 18.72
N GLN A 119 7.90 -6.25 19.06
CA GLN A 119 9.07 -7.14 19.06
C GLN A 119 9.35 -7.66 20.47
N SER A 120 9.19 -6.80 21.48
CA SER A 120 9.33 -7.11 22.90
C SER A 120 8.53 -6.12 23.73
N ASP A 121 8.62 -6.22 25.06
CA ASP A 121 8.13 -5.19 25.96
C ASP A 121 8.76 -3.84 25.58
N LYS A 122 7.89 -2.89 25.19
CA LYS A 122 8.24 -1.51 24.81
C LYS A 122 9.22 -1.37 23.62
N THR A 123 9.25 -2.33 22.70
CA THR A 123 9.95 -2.15 21.41
C THR A 123 9.05 -2.60 20.27
N TYR A 124 8.89 -1.73 19.28
CA TYR A 124 7.98 -1.95 18.15
C TYR A 124 8.71 -1.72 16.83
N THR A 125 8.48 -2.59 15.87
CA THR A 125 8.82 -2.34 14.48
C THR A 125 7.69 -1.57 13.83
N ILE A 126 8.03 -0.46 13.19
CA ILE A 126 7.14 0.41 12.46
C ILE A 126 7.43 0.22 10.97
N TYR A 127 6.47 -0.35 10.25
CA TYR A 127 6.49 -0.40 8.80
C TYR A 127 5.61 0.71 8.26
N SER A 128 6.16 1.54 7.39
CA SER A 128 5.40 2.57 6.69
C SER A 128 5.62 2.45 5.20
N SER A 129 4.59 2.81 4.44
CA SER A 129 4.67 2.86 3.00
C SER A 129 3.98 4.11 2.48
N VAL A 130 4.65 4.79 1.55
CA VAL A 130 4.22 6.09 1.03
C VAL A 130 4.12 5.96 -0.47
N LYS A 131 2.88 5.89 -0.97
CA LYS A 131 2.59 5.83 -2.40
C LYS A 131 2.61 7.24 -2.98
N LEU A 132 3.22 7.36 -4.14
CA LEU A 132 3.50 8.61 -4.81
C LEU A 132 2.71 8.71 -6.12
N SER A 133 2.33 9.93 -6.49
CA SER A 133 1.73 10.23 -7.79
C SER A 133 2.70 9.94 -8.95
N GLU A 134 3.96 10.28 -8.72
CA GLU A 134 5.10 10.02 -9.61
C GLU A 134 6.40 9.97 -8.80
N LEU A 135 7.45 9.41 -9.40
CA LEU A 135 8.79 9.43 -8.82
C LEU A 135 9.73 10.22 -9.74
N PRO A 136 10.59 11.11 -9.19
CA PRO A 136 11.67 11.74 -9.95
C PRO A 136 12.60 10.70 -10.60
N LYS A 137 13.24 11.09 -11.70
CA LYS A 137 14.11 10.20 -12.50
C LYS A 137 15.54 10.09 -11.97
N ASP A 138 15.89 10.88 -10.96
CA ASP A 138 17.24 10.92 -10.38
C ASP A 138 17.60 9.56 -9.77
N GLU A 139 18.81 9.05 -10.04
CA GLU A 139 19.26 7.77 -9.45
C GLU A 139 19.28 7.81 -7.92
N THR A 140 19.59 8.98 -7.37
CA THR A 140 19.69 9.27 -5.95
C THR A 140 18.68 10.34 -5.58
N LEU A 141 17.95 10.13 -4.49
CA LEU A 141 16.89 11.00 -4.01
C LEU A 141 17.20 11.49 -2.60
N ASN A 142 16.98 12.77 -2.36
CA ASN A 142 16.99 13.36 -1.03
C ASN A 142 15.59 13.25 -0.42
N LEU A 143 15.48 12.48 0.64
CA LEU A 143 14.23 12.22 1.36
C LEU A 143 14.22 13.00 2.68
N ASP A 144 13.19 13.81 2.87
CA ASP A 144 12.83 14.41 4.15
C ASP A 144 11.60 13.67 4.68
N ILE A 145 11.81 12.81 5.67
CA ILE A 145 10.83 11.88 6.23
C ILE A 145 10.41 12.40 7.60
N ARG A 146 9.12 12.65 7.79
CA ARG A 146 8.59 13.26 9.01
C ARG A 146 7.41 12.49 9.57
N TYR A 147 7.49 12.14 10.84
CA TYR A 147 6.42 11.49 11.59
C TYR A 147 5.70 12.55 12.44
N ASN A 148 4.74 13.23 11.81
CA ASN A 148 4.12 14.44 12.34
C ASN A 148 2.88 14.19 13.20
N ASP A 149 2.32 12.99 13.14
CA ASP A 149 1.07 12.66 13.83
C ASP A 149 1.10 11.30 14.50
N TRP A 150 0.28 11.20 15.53
CA TRP A 150 0.00 10.01 16.29
C TRP A 150 -1.34 9.44 15.81
N ASN A 151 -1.28 8.30 15.13
CA ASN A 151 -2.44 7.56 14.64
C ASN A 151 -3.37 8.35 13.69
N GLY A 152 -2.82 9.25 12.87
CA GLY A 152 -3.56 10.08 11.91
C GLY A 152 -4.44 11.15 12.55
N LYS A 153 -4.30 11.40 13.87
CA LYS A 153 -5.30 12.18 14.63
C LYS A 153 -4.70 13.33 15.42
N LYS A 154 -3.58 13.09 16.11
CA LYS A 154 -2.99 14.06 17.03
C LYS A 154 -1.63 14.47 16.50
N ALA A 155 -1.40 15.76 16.30
CA ALA A 155 -0.07 16.26 15.96
C ALA A 155 0.93 15.92 17.08
N ILE A 156 2.15 15.58 16.68
CA ILE A 156 3.26 15.32 17.58
C ILE A 156 4.03 16.62 17.77
N ASP A 157 4.20 17.03 19.03
CA ASP A 157 5.11 18.12 19.38
C ASP A 157 6.54 17.63 19.13
N GLU A 158 7.34 18.42 18.41
CA GLU A 158 8.68 18.04 17.95
C GLU A 158 8.67 16.69 17.18
N PRO A 159 8.14 16.68 15.94
CA PRO A 159 8.08 15.47 15.12
C PRO A 159 9.45 14.81 14.95
N TRP A 160 9.45 13.47 14.89
CA TRP A 160 10.65 12.75 14.46
C TRP A 160 10.91 13.02 12.98
N ASN A 161 12.07 13.58 12.67
CA ASN A 161 12.45 14.02 11.34
C ASN A 161 13.77 13.37 10.91
N PHE A 162 13.82 12.87 9.69
CA PHE A 162 15.01 12.24 9.12
C PHE A 162 15.31 12.81 7.74
N GLN A 163 16.59 13.14 7.53
CA GLN A 163 17.13 13.45 6.21
C GLN A 163 17.98 12.26 5.75
N VAL A 164 17.58 11.67 4.62
CA VAL A 164 18.19 10.46 4.06
C VAL A 164 18.43 10.67 2.59
N GLU A 165 19.64 10.35 2.14
CA GLU A 165 19.92 10.17 0.72
C GLU A 165 19.70 8.68 0.40
N ALA A 166 18.78 8.38 -0.52
CA ALA A 166 18.44 7.00 -0.89
C ALA A 166 18.60 6.79 -2.40
N SER A 167 19.17 5.63 -2.77
CA SER A 167 19.30 5.25 -4.18
C SER A 167 18.10 4.42 -4.63
N GLN A 168 17.60 4.71 -5.83
CA GLN A 168 16.66 3.86 -6.55
C GLN A 168 17.31 3.08 -7.69
N LYS A 169 18.60 3.29 -7.95
CA LYS A 169 19.32 2.83 -9.15
C LYS A 169 19.14 1.35 -9.44
N GLN A 170 19.47 0.48 -8.47
CA GLN A 170 19.46 -0.96 -8.69
C GLN A 170 18.07 -1.48 -9.04
N LEU A 171 17.01 -1.00 -8.37
CA LEU A 171 15.63 -1.36 -8.71
C LEU A 171 15.21 -0.83 -10.09
N GLN A 172 15.70 0.35 -10.49
CA GLN A 172 15.43 0.89 -11.82
C GLN A 172 16.11 0.09 -12.93
N GLU A 173 17.26 -0.53 -12.66
CA GLU A 173 17.99 -1.42 -13.57
C GLU A 173 17.34 -2.81 -13.63
N ASP A 174 16.92 -3.36 -12.49
CA ASP A 174 16.37 -4.73 -12.40
C ASP A 174 14.87 -4.82 -12.75
N ARG A 175 14.20 -3.68 -12.97
CA ARG A 175 12.76 -3.68 -13.31
C ARG A 175 12.48 -4.19 -14.71
N ASN A 176 11.31 -4.78 -14.86
CA ASN A 176 10.67 -5.12 -16.12
C ASN A 176 9.54 -4.13 -16.41
N VAL A 177 9.61 -3.46 -17.56
CA VAL A 177 8.57 -2.54 -18.02
C VAL A 177 7.84 -3.12 -19.23
N PHE A 178 6.55 -3.38 -19.07
CA PHE A 178 5.65 -3.81 -20.13
C PHE A 178 4.88 -2.58 -20.62
N SER A 179 5.30 -2.01 -21.74
CA SER A 179 4.58 -0.89 -22.36
C SER A 179 3.31 -1.41 -23.03
N VAL A 180 2.14 -1.00 -22.55
CA VAL A 180 0.84 -1.51 -23.04
C VAL A 180 0.19 -0.50 -23.99
N LYS A 181 -0.04 0.73 -23.53
CA LYS A 181 -0.72 1.83 -24.25
C LYS A 181 -1.99 1.38 -24.98
N LYS A 182 -2.81 0.56 -24.31
CA LYS A 182 -4.01 -0.04 -24.90
C LYS A 182 -5.27 0.54 -24.27
N LYS A 183 -6.15 1.07 -25.11
CA LYS A 183 -7.48 1.52 -24.72
C LYS A 183 -8.42 0.32 -24.63
N VAL A 184 -9.17 0.23 -23.54
CA VAL A 184 -10.06 -0.89 -23.18
C VAL A 184 -11.41 -0.30 -22.83
N LYS A 185 -12.46 -0.81 -23.47
CA LYS A 185 -13.85 -0.55 -23.07
C LYS A 185 -14.28 -1.65 -22.11
N LEU A 186 -14.72 -1.25 -20.92
CA LEU A 186 -15.19 -2.15 -19.89
C LEU A 186 -16.68 -2.48 -20.10
N ILE A 187 -17.13 -3.56 -19.45
CA ILE A 187 -18.52 -4.06 -19.54
C ILE A 187 -19.53 -3.02 -19.04
N ASP A 188 -19.16 -2.23 -18.03
CA ASP A 188 -19.97 -1.14 -17.48
C ASP A 188 -20.00 0.13 -18.38
N GLY A 189 -19.32 0.10 -19.53
CA GLY A 189 -19.25 1.20 -20.49
C GLY A 189 -18.11 2.18 -20.25
N GLN A 190 -17.40 2.10 -19.12
CA GLN A 190 -16.24 2.94 -18.85
C GLN A 190 -15.10 2.63 -19.84
N GLN A 191 -14.26 3.63 -20.12
CA GLN A 191 -13.10 3.47 -20.99
C GLN A 191 -11.84 3.88 -20.25
N ILE A 192 -10.87 2.97 -20.24
CA ILE A 192 -9.55 3.19 -19.67
C ILE A 192 -8.46 2.95 -20.69
N THR A 193 -7.30 3.53 -20.44
CA THR A 193 -6.06 3.24 -21.16
C THR A 193 -5.07 2.66 -20.17
N ILE A 194 -4.63 1.43 -20.41
CA ILE A 194 -3.53 0.83 -19.64
C ILE A 194 -2.23 1.35 -20.24
N ASP A 195 -1.46 2.08 -19.45
CA ASP A 195 -0.24 2.76 -19.90
C ASP A 195 0.92 1.77 -19.94
N LYS A 196 1.22 1.20 -18.78
CA LYS A 196 2.36 0.32 -18.56
C LYS A 196 2.13 -0.59 -17.35
N VAL A 197 2.87 -1.68 -17.30
CA VAL A 197 3.09 -2.46 -16.08
C VAL A 197 4.58 -2.36 -15.74
N VAL A 198 4.89 -1.98 -14.50
CA VAL A 198 6.25 -1.95 -13.97
C VAL A 198 6.35 -3.05 -12.93
N SER A 199 7.33 -3.93 -13.09
CA SER A 199 7.56 -5.03 -12.16
C SER A 199 9.01 -4.99 -11.69
N THR A 200 9.21 -4.83 -10.40
CA THR A 200 10.52 -4.86 -9.73
C THR A 200 10.64 -6.16 -8.94
N PRO A 201 11.86 -6.50 -8.46
CA PRO A 201 12.03 -7.60 -7.52
C PRO A 201 11.15 -7.52 -6.26
N ILE A 202 10.61 -6.34 -5.94
CA ILE A 202 9.80 -6.07 -4.75
C ILE A 202 8.30 -6.12 -5.05
N SER A 203 7.87 -5.66 -6.22
CA SER A 203 6.44 -5.50 -6.53
C SER A 203 6.12 -5.48 -8.01
N THR A 204 4.83 -5.52 -8.32
CA THR A 204 4.30 -5.20 -9.65
C THR A 204 3.20 -4.15 -9.55
N THR A 205 3.34 -3.07 -10.32
CA THR A 205 2.36 -1.99 -10.42
C THR A 205 1.84 -1.83 -11.85
N ILE A 206 0.52 -1.83 -11.99
CA ILE A 206 -0.18 -1.54 -13.25
C ILE A 206 -0.64 -0.09 -13.21
N TYR A 207 -0.27 0.68 -14.22
CA TYR A 207 -0.64 2.07 -14.38
C TYR A 207 -1.66 2.22 -15.49
N PHE A 208 -2.75 2.92 -15.19
CA PHE A 208 -3.79 3.20 -16.16
C PHE A 208 -4.45 4.56 -15.88
N HIS A 209 -5.10 5.09 -16.90
CA HIS A 209 -5.86 6.32 -16.80
C HIS A 209 -7.18 6.26 -17.56
N SER A 210 -8.03 7.24 -17.33
CA SER A 210 -9.29 7.47 -18.03
C SER A 210 -9.41 8.93 -18.44
N ASP A 211 -10.20 9.21 -19.48
CA ASP A 211 -10.44 10.56 -19.97
C ASP A 211 -11.36 11.35 -19.00
N THR A 212 -12.17 10.64 -18.22
CA THR A 212 -13.07 11.17 -17.19
C THR A 212 -12.83 10.46 -15.86
N ALA A 213 -13.18 11.09 -14.73
CA ALA A 213 -13.08 10.46 -13.42
C ALA A 213 -13.81 9.11 -13.40
N LEU A 214 -13.21 8.10 -12.78
CA LEU A 214 -13.83 6.79 -12.60
C LEU A 214 -14.77 6.82 -11.38
N ASN A 215 -15.92 6.17 -11.53
CA ASN A 215 -16.89 6.04 -10.44
C ASN A 215 -16.40 5.04 -9.37
N ASP A 216 -15.73 3.98 -9.82
CA ASP A 216 -15.25 2.88 -8.99
C ASP A 216 -13.80 2.54 -9.30
N ALA A 217 -13.11 1.99 -8.30
CA ALA A 217 -11.76 1.48 -8.45
C ALA A 217 -11.75 0.23 -9.35
N ILE A 218 -10.95 0.28 -10.42
CA ILE A 218 -10.71 -0.89 -11.29
C ILE A 218 -9.48 -1.64 -10.79
N GLN A 219 -9.65 -2.94 -10.58
CA GLN A 219 -8.57 -3.86 -10.22
C GLN A 219 -8.16 -4.70 -11.43
N PHE A 220 -7.06 -5.43 -11.29
CA PHE A 220 -6.60 -6.36 -12.31
C PHE A 220 -6.11 -7.64 -11.66
N ASN A 221 -6.49 -8.80 -12.20
CA ASN A 221 -5.72 -10.02 -12.00
C ASN A 221 -4.59 -10.08 -13.03
N ILE A 222 -3.48 -10.70 -12.64
CA ILE A 222 -2.38 -11.02 -13.55
C ILE A 222 -2.36 -12.54 -13.72
N GLN A 223 -2.30 -13.01 -14.97
CA GLN A 223 -2.20 -14.42 -15.29
C GLN A 223 -0.93 -14.72 -16.10
N SER A 224 -0.14 -15.70 -15.67
CA SER A 224 1.03 -16.20 -16.39
C SER A 224 0.66 -17.01 -17.62
N ARG A 225 1.66 -17.40 -18.43
CA ARG A 225 1.42 -18.35 -19.53
C ARG A 225 1.07 -19.76 -19.04
N SER A 226 1.59 -20.17 -17.88
CA SER A 226 1.30 -21.46 -17.25
C SER A 226 -0.09 -21.51 -16.58
N GLY A 227 -0.75 -20.36 -16.46
CA GLY A 227 -2.10 -20.25 -15.89
C GLY A 227 -2.12 -19.84 -14.41
N GLU A 228 -0.96 -19.63 -13.79
CA GLU A 228 -0.85 -19.05 -12.45
C GLU A 228 -1.53 -17.68 -12.42
N LEU A 229 -2.34 -17.45 -11.38
CA LEU A 229 -3.20 -16.28 -11.26
C LEU A 229 -2.89 -15.55 -9.97
N TRP A 230 -2.45 -14.30 -10.09
CA TRP A 230 -2.28 -13.38 -8.97
C TRP A 230 -3.46 -12.42 -8.94
N ARG A 231 -4.12 -12.37 -7.78
CA ARG A 231 -5.27 -11.50 -7.54
C ARG A 231 -4.83 -10.23 -6.84
N ILE A 232 -5.28 -9.09 -7.34
CA ILE A 232 -4.92 -7.79 -6.77
C ILE A 232 -6.16 -7.15 -6.16
N ASP A 233 -6.02 -6.66 -4.94
CA ASP A 233 -7.12 -6.22 -4.10
C ASP A 233 -7.14 -4.71 -3.83
N ALA A 234 -6.11 -3.95 -4.24
CA ALA A 234 -6.04 -2.52 -3.95
C ALA A 234 -5.53 -1.66 -5.12
N ALA A 235 -6.47 -0.99 -5.80
CA ALA A 235 -6.17 0.17 -6.63
C ALA A 235 -6.10 1.45 -5.77
N TYR A 236 -5.40 2.47 -6.25
CA TYR A 236 -5.32 3.77 -5.61
C TYR A 236 -5.22 4.88 -6.67
N PRO A 237 -5.85 6.05 -6.43
CA PRO A 237 -5.71 7.19 -7.32
C PRO A 237 -4.30 7.76 -7.22
N LEU A 238 -3.75 8.19 -8.35
CA LEU A 238 -2.48 8.89 -8.47
C LEU A 238 -2.65 10.40 -8.57
N ASN A 239 -3.90 10.88 -8.66
CA ASN A 239 -4.25 12.28 -8.70
C ASN A 239 -5.65 12.52 -8.09
N GLU A 240 -5.89 13.74 -7.61
CA GLU A 240 -7.17 14.15 -7.02
C GLU A 240 -8.34 14.09 -8.02
N GLY A 241 -8.05 14.14 -9.32
CA GLY A 241 -9.07 14.04 -10.37
C GLY A 241 -9.61 12.63 -10.60
N TYR A 242 -9.08 11.60 -9.92
CA TYR A 242 -9.47 10.19 -10.09
C TYR A 242 -9.41 9.72 -11.55
N THR A 243 -8.51 10.31 -12.34
CA THR A 243 -8.30 9.97 -13.75
C THR A 243 -7.04 9.13 -13.97
N LYS A 244 -6.13 9.08 -12.99
CA LYS A 244 -4.91 8.27 -13.04
C LYS A 244 -4.89 7.34 -11.84
N TRP A 245 -4.50 6.09 -12.07
CA TRP A 245 -4.61 5.05 -11.06
C TRP A 245 -3.41 4.09 -11.12
N GLY A 246 -3.03 3.61 -9.95
CA GLY A 246 -2.10 2.51 -9.76
C GLY A 246 -2.81 1.30 -9.15
N VAL A 247 -2.52 0.11 -9.66
CA VAL A 247 -2.88 -1.17 -9.01
C VAL A 247 -1.59 -1.88 -8.67
N ARG A 248 -1.31 -2.04 -7.39
CA ARG A 248 -0.03 -2.58 -6.94
C ARG A 248 -0.22 -3.89 -6.21
N LEU A 249 0.65 -4.84 -6.54
CA LEU A 249 0.80 -6.11 -5.87
C LEU A 249 2.24 -6.24 -5.37
N ASP A 250 2.41 -6.28 -4.06
CA ASP A 250 3.70 -6.52 -3.45
C ASP A 250 4.11 -8.00 -3.62
N SER A 251 5.41 -8.26 -3.61
CA SER A 251 6.01 -9.60 -3.72
C SER A 251 5.71 -10.35 -5.02
N LEU A 252 5.46 -9.63 -6.11
CA LEU A 252 5.34 -10.21 -7.45
C LEU A 252 6.37 -9.60 -8.40
N TYR A 253 7.31 -10.42 -8.88
CA TYR A 253 8.25 -10.06 -9.93
C TYR A 253 7.98 -10.85 -11.21
N LEU A 254 7.55 -10.13 -12.26
CA LEU A 254 7.18 -10.69 -13.55
C LEU A 254 8.42 -10.89 -14.42
N THR A 255 8.88 -12.13 -14.54
CA THR A 255 10.10 -12.49 -15.29
C THR A 255 9.83 -13.11 -16.67
N GLU A 256 8.59 -13.57 -16.94
CA GLU A 256 8.23 -14.12 -18.25
C GLU A 256 8.11 -13.03 -19.32
N LYS A 257 8.20 -13.44 -20.59
CA LYS A 257 8.05 -12.52 -21.73
C LYS A 257 6.65 -11.94 -21.87
N SER A 258 5.61 -12.62 -21.38
CA SER A 258 4.23 -12.15 -21.57
C SER A 258 3.29 -12.66 -20.49
N TYR A 259 2.31 -11.84 -20.15
CA TYR A 259 1.25 -12.12 -19.19
C TYR A 259 -0.11 -11.67 -19.75
N HIS A 260 -1.19 -11.99 -19.05
CA HIS A 260 -2.51 -11.41 -19.30
C HIS A 260 -2.97 -10.61 -18.10
N LEU A 261 -3.42 -9.38 -18.36
CA LEU A 261 -4.17 -8.58 -17.39
C LEU A 261 -5.66 -8.88 -17.56
N ILE A 262 -6.38 -9.07 -16.47
CA ILE A 262 -7.81 -9.32 -16.46
C ILE A 262 -8.47 -8.22 -15.62
N PRO A 263 -9.17 -7.25 -16.23
CA PRO A 263 -9.81 -6.18 -15.48
C PRO A 263 -10.98 -6.75 -14.67
N ILE A 264 -11.05 -6.41 -13.38
CA ILE A 264 -12.11 -6.85 -12.48
C ILE A 264 -12.64 -5.66 -11.67
N ALA A 265 -13.91 -5.74 -11.29
CA ALA A 265 -14.54 -4.80 -10.38
C ALA A 265 -14.08 -5.06 -8.95
N THR A 266 -14.26 -4.08 -8.05
CA THR A 266 -13.96 -4.25 -6.61
C THR A 266 -14.71 -5.44 -5.98
N GLY A 267 -15.87 -5.83 -6.55
CA GLY A 267 -16.63 -7.02 -6.15
C GLY A 267 -16.14 -8.35 -6.73
N GLY A 268 -15.05 -8.35 -7.50
CA GLY A 268 -14.45 -9.54 -8.11
C GLY A 268 -15.07 -10.00 -9.44
N ASN A 269 -16.07 -9.28 -9.96
CA ASN A 269 -16.67 -9.58 -11.27
C ASN A 269 -15.74 -9.13 -12.40
N ASP A 270 -15.62 -9.95 -13.44
CA ASP A 270 -14.86 -9.58 -14.65
C ASP A 270 -15.47 -8.33 -15.31
N LEU A 271 -14.62 -7.38 -15.68
CA LEU A 271 -15.00 -6.14 -16.36
C LEU A 271 -14.64 -6.13 -17.85
N GLY A 272 -14.00 -7.18 -18.36
CA GLY A 272 -13.63 -7.24 -19.77
C GLY A 272 -12.72 -8.41 -20.13
N SER A 273 -12.37 -8.48 -21.42
CA SER A 273 -11.50 -9.55 -21.95
C SER A 273 -10.07 -9.45 -21.43
N LYS A 274 -9.37 -10.59 -21.44
CA LYS A 274 -7.93 -10.68 -21.12
C LYS A 274 -7.11 -9.81 -22.06
N ILE A 275 -6.18 -9.05 -21.49
CA ILE A 275 -5.29 -8.14 -22.21
C ILE A 275 -3.88 -8.69 -22.13
N LYS A 276 -3.37 -9.19 -23.26
CA LYS A 276 -1.98 -9.65 -23.34
C LYS A 276 -1.01 -8.47 -23.21
N ILE A 277 -0.04 -8.61 -22.31
CA ILE A 277 1.11 -7.70 -22.16
C ILE A 277 2.38 -8.46 -22.49
N THR A 278 3.35 -7.80 -23.12
CA THR A 278 4.62 -8.41 -23.54
C THR A 278 5.77 -7.49 -23.14
N LYS A 279 6.84 -8.07 -22.59
CA LYS A 279 8.08 -7.37 -22.27
C LYS A 279 8.72 -6.94 -23.60
N LYS A 280 9.14 -5.68 -23.70
CA LYS A 280 9.90 -5.21 -24.86
C LYS A 280 11.31 -5.79 -24.85
#